data_AF-A0A2D7LZZ2-F1
#
_entry.id   AF-A0A2D7LZZ2-F1
#
_cell.length_a   1.000
_cell.length_b   1.000
_cell.length_c   1.000
_cell.angle_alpha   90.00
_cell.angle_beta   90.00
_cell.angle_gamma   90.00
#
_symmetry.space_group_name_H-M   'P 1'
#
loop_
_entity.id
_entity.type
_entity.pdbx_description
1 polymer ?
#
loop_
_entity_poly.entity_id
_entity_poly.type
_entity_poly.pdbx_seq_one_letter_code
_entity_poly.pdbx_strand_id
1 'polypeptide(L)'
;MAKSPTYYNRGAIECWDFIRDQQLNYHLGCAIKYIVRAGHKDSKSSDLKKAIHYLENELHNTLPDPEFDGSSGSIPLSLLSYDEWTGDKEGTKETDR
;
A
#
# COMPACT_ATOMS: atom_id res chain seq x y z
N MET A 1 31.36 -0.02 0.45
CA MET A 1 30.03 -0.54 0.09
C MET A 1 29.15 -0.42 1.32
N ALA A 2 28.18 0.49 1.32
CA ALA A 2 27.26 0.66 2.45
C ALA A 2 26.40 -0.60 2.57
N LYS A 3 26.43 -1.26 3.74
CA LYS A 3 25.61 -2.45 4.00
C LYS A 3 24.17 -2.01 4.23
N SER A 4 23.26 -2.41 3.36
CA SER A 4 21.83 -2.23 3.58
C SER A 4 21.38 -3.02 4.81
N PRO A 5 20.48 -2.49 5.65
CA PRO A 5 19.96 -3.22 6.80
C PRO A 5 19.24 -4.52 6.38
N THR A 6 19.47 -5.61 7.11
CA THR A 6 18.99 -6.97 6.78
C THR A 6 17.46 -7.09 6.65
N TYR A 7 16.70 -6.20 7.27
CA TYR A 7 15.23 -6.23 7.23
C TYR A 7 14.63 -5.81 5.88
N TYR A 8 15.43 -5.33 4.93
CA TYR A 8 15.00 -5.05 3.55
C TYR A 8 15.33 -6.15 2.55
N ASN A 9 16.16 -7.14 2.93
CA ASN A 9 16.72 -8.13 2.02
C ASN A 9 16.23 -9.56 2.32
N ARG A 10 14.93 -9.81 2.13
CA ARG A 10 14.34 -11.16 2.31
C ARG A 10 14.03 -11.88 1.01
N GLY A 11 13.90 -11.15 -0.10
CA GLY A 11 13.63 -11.70 -1.42
C GLY A 11 14.92 -11.94 -2.21
N ALA A 12 14.77 -12.48 -3.42
CA ALA A 12 15.88 -12.61 -4.36
C ALA A 12 16.37 -11.24 -4.88
N ILE A 13 15.52 -10.21 -4.79
CA ILE A 13 15.78 -8.84 -5.22
C ILE A 13 15.70 -7.94 -3.98
N GLU A 14 16.71 -7.10 -3.82
CA GLU A 14 16.76 -6.09 -2.78
C GLU A 14 15.71 -4.99 -3.04
N CYS A 15 14.98 -4.57 -2.00
CA CYS A 15 13.85 -3.65 -2.14
C CYS A 15 14.21 -2.33 -2.87
N TRP A 16 15.37 -1.76 -2.58
CA TRP A 16 15.86 -0.54 -3.24
C TRP A 16 16.20 -0.75 -4.72
N ASP A 17 16.63 -1.95 -5.12
CA ASP A 17 16.94 -2.27 -6.52
C ASP A 17 15.66 -2.42 -7.32
N PHE A 18 14.63 -3.09 -6.76
CA PHE A 18 13.29 -3.13 -7.35
C PHE A 18 12.71 -1.73 -7.54
N ILE A 19 12.80 -0.86 -6.53
CA ILE A 19 12.30 0.54 -6.62
C ILE A 19 13.00 1.31 -7.75
N ARG A 20 14.32 1.12 -7.92
CA ARG A 20 15.08 1.78 -8.99
C ARG A 20 14.75 1.22 -10.37
N ASP A 21 14.67 -0.10 -10.48
CA ASP A 21 14.38 -0.81 -11.73
C ASP A 21 12.99 -0.41 -12.27
N GLN A 22 12.00 -0.33 -11.39
CA GLN A 22 10.64 0.09 -11.72
C GLN A 22 10.47 1.62 -11.83
N GLN A 23 11.55 2.40 -11.63
CA GLN A 23 11.55 3.86 -11.70
C GLN A 23 10.47 4.52 -10.84
N LEU A 24 10.20 3.96 -9.65
CA LEU A 24 9.16 4.48 -8.77
C LEU A 24 9.55 5.85 -8.21
N ASN A 25 8.57 6.76 -8.14
CA ASN A 25 8.76 8.06 -7.52
C ASN A 25 8.86 7.96 -5.98
N TYR A 26 9.02 9.11 -5.32
CA TYR A 26 9.21 9.17 -3.87
C TYR A 26 8.08 8.50 -3.07
N HIS A 27 6.83 8.76 -3.42
CA HIS A 27 5.67 8.23 -2.69
C HIS A 27 5.54 6.73 -2.89
N LEU A 28 5.58 6.27 -4.15
CA LEU A 28 5.50 4.85 -4.50
C LEU A 28 6.66 4.04 -3.89
N GLY A 29 7.89 4.56 -3.97
CA GLY A 29 9.06 3.93 -3.35
C GLY A 29 8.94 3.82 -1.82
N CYS A 30 8.39 4.85 -1.15
CA CYS A 30 8.14 4.78 0.28
C CYS A 30 7.05 3.76 0.63
N ALA A 31 5.96 3.70 -0.14
CA ALA A 31 4.90 2.71 0.05
C ALA A 31 5.44 1.27 -0.02
N ILE A 32 6.19 0.95 -1.09
CA ILE A 32 6.80 -0.38 -1.29
C ILE A 32 7.76 -0.73 -0.14
N LYS A 33 8.63 0.20 0.26
CA LYS A 33 9.54 0.01 1.39
C LYS A 33 8.80 -0.41 2.66
N TYR A 34 7.66 0.22 2.96
CA TYR A 34 6.88 -0.13 4.15
C TYR A 34 6.12 -1.45 3.98
N ILE A 35 5.62 -1.79 2.79
CA ILE A 35 5.00 -3.09 2.49
C ILE A 35 5.98 -4.24 2.74
N VAL A 36 7.19 -4.16 2.20
CA VAL A 36 8.23 -5.19 2.37
C VAL A 36 8.66 -5.32 3.84
N ARG A 37 8.72 -4.20 4.56
CA ARG A 37 9.12 -4.12 5.97
C ARG A 37 8.05 -4.61 6.95
N ALA A 38 6.78 -4.64 6.55
CA ALA A 38 5.64 -4.85 7.44
C ALA A 38 5.73 -6.15 8.25
N GLY A 39 5.86 -6.02 9.57
CA GLY A 39 5.96 -7.16 10.50
C GLY A 39 7.37 -7.72 10.69
N HIS A 40 8.40 -7.05 10.16
CA HIS A 40 9.78 -7.52 10.20
C HIS A 40 10.75 -6.58 10.93
N LYS A 41 10.33 -5.34 11.21
CA LYS A 41 11.08 -4.41 12.06
C LYS A 41 10.20 -3.87 13.18
N ASP A 42 9.06 -3.29 12.79
CA ASP A 42 8.08 -2.70 13.69
C ASP A 42 6.75 -3.47 13.58
N SER A 43 5.70 -2.96 14.25
CA SER A 43 4.35 -3.51 14.11
C SER A 43 3.88 -3.48 12.65
N LYS A 44 3.40 -4.63 12.16
CA LYS A 44 2.79 -4.79 10.83
C LYS A 44 1.73 -3.72 10.55
N SER A 45 0.87 -3.41 11.52
CA SER A 45 -0.17 -2.40 11.35
C SER A 45 0.39 -0.98 11.19
N SER A 46 1.50 -0.65 11.86
CA SER A 46 2.15 0.65 11.73
C SER A 46 2.79 0.84 10.35
N ASP A 47 3.39 -0.22 9.80
CA ASP A 47 3.96 -0.20 8.46
C ASP A 47 2.88 -0.07 7.38
N LEU A 48 1.80 -0.85 7.49
CA LEU A 48 0.69 -0.77 6.54
C LEU A 48 0.03 0.61 6.55
N LYS A 49 -0.17 1.23 7.72
CA LYS A 49 -0.68 2.61 7.81
C LYS A 49 0.22 3.62 7.09
N LYS A 50 1.55 3.47 7.20
CA LYS A 50 2.49 4.33 6.46
C LYS A 50 2.40 4.09 4.96
N ALA A 51 2.32 2.83 4.52
CA ALA A 51 2.18 2.51 3.10
C ALA A 51 0.91 3.16 2.51
N ILE A 52 -0.22 3.04 3.19
CA ILE A 52 -1.49 3.67 2.80
C ILE A 52 -1.32 5.19 2.68
N HIS A 53 -0.74 5.85 3.70
CA HIS A 53 -0.50 7.29 3.66
C HIS A 53 0.28 7.75 2.42
N TYR A 54 1.32 7.02 2.03
CA TYR A 54 2.09 7.37 0.83
C TYR A 54 1.31 7.12 -0.47
N LEU A 55 0.47 6.08 -0.52
CA LEU A 55 -0.41 5.83 -1.67
C LEU A 55 -1.51 6.89 -1.79
N GLU A 56 -2.09 7.33 -0.68
CA GLU A 56 -3.08 8.42 -0.65
C GLU A 56 -2.48 9.75 -1.14
N ASN A 57 -1.25 10.06 -0.75
CA ASN A 57 -0.54 11.25 -1.24
C ASN A 57 -0.26 11.15 -2.75
N GLU A 58 0.18 9.98 -3.22
CA GLU A 58 0.40 9.75 -4.66
C GLU A 58 -0.89 9.91 -5.46
N LEU A 59 -1.99 9.37 -4.93
CA LEU A 59 -3.30 9.47 -5.54
C LEU A 59 -3.77 10.93 -5.63
N HIS A 60 -3.63 11.70 -4.55
CA HIS A 60 -3.92 13.14 -4.56
C HIS A 60 -3.06 13.91 -5.57
N ASN A 61 -1.79 13.54 -5.75
CA ASN A 61 -0.92 14.19 -6.73
C ASN A 61 -1.25 13.80 -8.19
N THR A 62 -1.74 12.57 -8.39
CA THR A 62 -2.00 12.01 -9.73
C THR A 62 -3.36 12.43 -10.27
N LEU A 63 -4.35 12.57 -9.39
CA LEU A 63 -5.68 12.97 -9.79
C LEU A 63 -5.70 14.48 -10.02
N PRO A 64 -6.18 14.96 -11.19
CA PRO A 64 -6.52 16.37 -11.34
C PRO A 64 -7.57 16.75 -10.30
N ASP A 65 -7.59 18.02 -9.90
CA ASP A 65 -8.53 18.55 -8.90
C ASP A 65 -9.93 17.93 -9.14
N PRO A 66 -10.51 17.23 -8.15
CA PRO A 66 -11.85 16.70 -8.32
C PRO A 66 -12.75 17.89 -8.64
N GLU A 67 -13.56 17.79 -9.70
CA GLU A 67 -14.68 18.71 -9.91
C GLU A 67 -15.56 18.61 -8.65
N PHE A 68 -15.31 19.50 -7.69
CA PHE A 68 -15.82 19.42 -6.34
C PHE A 68 -17.21 20.03 -6.32
N ASP A 69 -18.23 19.22 -6.63
CA ASP A 69 -19.64 19.63 -6.53
C ASP A 69 -20.28 19.31 -5.16
N GLY A 70 -19.54 18.69 -4.23
CA GLY A 70 -20.08 18.23 -2.95
C GLY A 70 -19.24 18.63 -1.73
N SER A 71 -19.87 19.32 -0.78
CA SER A 71 -19.33 19.97 0.44
C SER A 71 -18.60 19.08 1.47
N SER A 72 -18.19 17.86 1.16
CA SER A 72 -17.37 17.05 2.06
C SER A 72 -16.21 16.49 1.26
N GLY A 73 -14.98 16.53 1.81
CA GLY A 73 -13.75 16.01 1.23
C GLY A 73 -13.75 14.50 0.99
N SER A 74 -14.74 14.03 0.25
CA SER A 74 -15.02 12.65 -0.09
C SER A 74 -14.25 12.33 -1.36
N ILE A 75 -13.61 11.18 -1.32
CA ILE A 75 -12.98 10.45 -2.42
C ILE A 75 -13.76 10.67 -3.73
N PRO A 76 -13.09 11.01 -4.86
CA PRO A 76 -13.77 11.26 -6.12
C PRO A 76 -14.62 10.06 -6.55
N LEU A 77 -15.75 10.36 -7.21
CA LEU A 77 -16.77 9.39 -7.61
C LEU A 77 -16.19 8.22 -8.45
N SER A 78 -15.13 8.47 -9.20
CA SER A 78 -14.41 7.45 -9.97
C SER A 78 -13.84 6.32 -9.11
N LEU A 79 -13.47 6.60 -7.86
CA LEU A 79 -12.89 5.63 -6.92
C LEU A 79 -13.94 4.86 -6.11
N LEU A 80 -15.14 5.43 -5.92
CA LEU A 80 -16.25 4.74 -5.26
C LEU A 80 -16.77 3.53 -6.08
N SER A 81 -16.36 3.41 -7.34
CA SER A 81 -16.71 2.27 -8.21
C SER A 81 -15.92 0.99 -7.93
N TYR A 82 -14.81 1.05 -7.17
CA TYR A 82 -13.91 -0.09 -6.94
C TYR A 82 -14.21 -0.88 -5.64
N ASP A 83 -15.19 -0.45 -4.85
CA ASP A 83 -15.54 -1.04 -3.54
C ASP A 83 -16.36 -2.35 -3.61
N GLU A 84 -16.52 -2.96 -4.79
CA GLU A 84 -17.13 -4.29 -4.93
C GLU A 84 -16.06 -5.41 -4.87
N TRP A 85 -15.23 -5.40 -3.83
CA TRP A 85 -14.52 -6.63 -3.44
C TRP A 85 -15.38 -7.39 -2.43
N THR A 86 -16.31 -8.20 -2.94
CA THR A 86 -17.03 -9.20 -2.15
C THR A 86 -16.02 -10.26 -1.69
N GLY A 87 -15.49 -10.10 -0.49
CA GLY A 87 -14.67 -11.12 0.14
C GLY A 87 -15.51 -12.38 0.33
N ASP A 88 -15.31 -13.37 -0.55
CA ASP A 88 -15.84 -14.72 -0.39
C ASP A 88 -15.33 -15.29 0.95
N LYS A 89 -16.17 -15.18 1.98
CA LYS A 89 -16.03 -15.96 3.21
C LYS A 89 -16.64 -17.33 2.96
N GLU A 90 -15.97 -18.16 2.17
CA GLU A 90 -16.27 -19.59 2.16
C GLU A 90 -15.35 -20.30 3.16
N GLY A 91 -15.95 -20.89 4.21
CA GLY A 91 -15.21 -21.71 5.14
C GLY A 91 -15.80 -21.93 6.53
N THR A 92 -17.12 -21.87 6.75
CA THR A 92 -17.71 -22.54 7.92
C THR A 92 -17.83 -24.02 7.60
N LYS A 93 -16.87 -24.84 8.06
CA LYS A 93 -17.15 -26.25 8.34
C LYS A 93 -17.30 -26.42 9.84
N GLU A 94 -18.56 -26.26 10.22
CA GLU A 94 -19.18 -26.76 11.42
C GLU A 94 -18.85 -28.26 11.56
N THR A 95 -18.02 -28.62 12.54
CA THR A 95 -17.84 -30.01 12.95
C THR A 95 -18.81 -30.26 14.10
N ASP A 96 -19.97 -30.80 13.77
CA ASP A 96 -20.91 -31.37 14.74
C ASP A 96 -21.00 -32.87 14.49
N ARG A 97 -20.27 -33.64 15.31
CA ARG A 97 -20.53 -35.02 15.79
C ARG A 97 -19.33 -35.63 16.52
#